data_AF-A0A7X7KW55-F1
#
_entry.id   AF-A0A7X7KW55-F1
#
_cell.length_a   1.000
_cell.length_b   1.000
_cell.length_c   1.000
_cell.angle_alpha   90.00
_cell.angle_beta   90.00
_cell.angle_gamma   90.00
#
_symmetry.space_group_name_H-M   'P 1'
#
loop_
_entity.id
_entity.type
_entity.pdbx_description
1 polymer ?
#
loop_
_entity_poly.entity_id
_entity_poly.type
_entity_poly.pdbx_seq_one_letter_code
_entity_poly.pdbx_strand_id
1 'polypeptide(L)' 'MKVAIFFAYLDPGTGSIIIQAVVGGVLGGMLVIKLFWKKIVSFFKGGNAKSEAPSDQTRPPAQ' A
#
# COMPACT_ATOMS: atom_id res chain seq x y z
N MET A 1 -11.12 -36.62 31.80
CA MET A 1 -10.94 -35.19 31.50
C MET A 1 -11.42 -34.95 30.07
N LYS A 2 -12.49 -34.17 29.88
CA LYS A 2 -13.04 -33.87 28.55
C LYS A 2 -12.60 -32.44 28.21
N VAL A 3 -11.72 -32.29 27.23
CA VAL A 3 -11.35 -30.97 26.71
C VAL A 3 -12.54 -30.45 25.92
N ALA A 4 -13.25 -29.46 26.46
CA ALA A 4 -14.32 -28.77 25.75
C ALA A 4 -13.69 -27.60 24.96
N ILE A 5 -13.60 -27.76 23.65
CA ILE A 5 -13.21 -26.68 22.75
C ILE A 5 -14.47 -25.87 22.47
N PHE A 6 -14.69 -24.78 23.21
CA PHE A 6 -15.78 -23.85 22.94
C PHE A 6 -15.41 -22.98 21.73
N PHE A 7 -15.96 -23.28 20.57
CA PHE A 7 -16.08 -22.30 19.48
C PHE A 7 -17.13 -21.26 19.89
N ALA A 8 -16.76 -20.32 20.76
CA ALA A 8 -17.58 -19.18 21.16
C ALA A 8 -17.67 -18.11 20.04
N TYR A 9 -17.95 -18.56 18.81
CA TYR A 9 -18.20 -17.71 17.65
C TYR A 9 -19.70 -17.31 17.55
N LEU A 10 -20.45 -17.58 18.62
CA LEU A 10 -21.92 -17.56 18.67
C LEU A 10 -22.50 -16.55 19.66
N ASP A 11 -21.69 -15.68 20.28
CA ASP A 11 -22.28 -14.46 20.86
C ASP A 11 -22.54 -13.47 19.71
N PRO A 12 -23.76 -12.94 19.54
CA PRO A 12 -24.13 -12.08 18.41
C PRO A 12 -23.23 -10.83 18.28
N GLY A 13 -22.52 -10.44 19.35
CA GLY A 13 -21.51 -9.39 19.31
C GLY A 13 -20.21 -9.78 18.59
N THR A 14 -19.74 -11.02 18.73
CA THR A 14 -18.40 -11.43 18.26
C THR A 14 -18.36 -11.71 16.76
N GLY A 15 -19.42 -12.30 16.19
CA GLY A 15 -19.55 -12.47 14.74
C GLY A 15 -19.60 -11.14 13.98
N SER A 16 -20.20 -10.11 14.60
CA SER A 16 -20.33 -8.77 14.01
C SER A 16 -18.99 -8.04 13.88
N ILE A 17 -18.05 -8.23 14.82
CA ILE A 17 -16.73 -7.59 14.78
C ILE A 17 -15.95 -7.99 13.53
N ILE A 18 -16.05 -9.24 13.09
CA ILE A 18 -15.32 -9.73 11.92
C ILE A 18 -15.91 -9.10 10.65
N ILE A 19 -17.23 -9.02 10.55
CA ILE A 19 -17.90 -8.35 9.43
C ILE A 19 -17.55 -6.86 9.42
N GLN A 20 -17.58 -6.20 10.58
CA GLN A 20 -17.19 -4.79 10.72
C GLN A 20 -15.72 -4.55 10.35
N ALA A 21 -14.80 -5.42 10.76
CA ALA A 21 -13.40 -5.33 10.42
C ALA A 21 -13.16 -5.51 8.92
N VAL A 22 -13.87 -6.44 8.28
CA VAL A 22 -13.80 -6.64 6.82
C VAL A 22 -14.36 -5.42 6.10
N VAL A 23 -15.54 -4.93 6.48
CA VAL A 23 -16.17 -3.76 5.85
C VAL A 23 -15.31 -2.51 6.06
N GLY A 24 -14.86 -2.25 7.29
CA GLY A 24 -13.98 -1.13 7.61
C GLY A 24 -12.63 -1.22 6.91
N GLY A 25 -12.06 -2.42 6.81
CA GLY A 25 -10.81 -2.68 6.09
C GLY A 25 -10.95 -2.44 4.59
N VAL A 26 -12.04 -2.88 3.97
CA VAL A 26 -12.30 -2.64 2.54
C VAL A 26 -12.52 -1.14 2.28
N LEU A 27 -13.38 -0.48 3.05
CA LEU A 27 -13.66 0.95 2.86
C LEU A 27 -12.41 1.81 3.14
N GLY A 28 -11.71 1.56 4.24
CA GLY A 28 -10.47 2.25 4.58
C GLY A 28 -9.37 1.96 3.56
N GLY A 29 -9.22 0.71 3.13
CA GLY A 29 -8.28 0.30 2.10
C GLY A 29 -8.54 0.99 0.77
N MET A 30 -9.79 1.09 0.33
CA MET A 30 -10.17 1.82 -0.88
C MET A 30 -9.80 3.31 -0.79
N LEU A 31 -9.98 3.95 0.36
CA LEU A 31 -9.60 5.35 0.56
C LEU A 31 -8.08 5.54 0.51
N VAL A 32 -7.32 4.66 1.16
CA VAL A 32 -5.85 4.67 1.11
C VAL A 32 -5.36 4.47 -0.33
N ILE A 33 -5.89 3.47 -1.03
CA ILE A 33 -5.56 3.21 -2.44
C ILE A 33 -5.87 4.44 -3.31
N LYS A 34 -7.03 5.07 -3.11
CA LYS A 34 -7.43 6.27 -3.85
C LYS A 34 -6.51 7.47 -3.57
N LEU A 35 -6.13 7.68 -2.31
CA LEU A 35 -5.24 8.78 -1.91
C LEU A 35 -3.82 8.60 -2.45
N PHE A 36 -3.32 7.36 -2.43
CA PHE A 36 -1.96 7.02 -2.82
C PHE A 36 -1.83 6.51 -4.26
N TRP A 37 -2.91 6.54 -5.06
CA TRP A 37 -2.94 5.98 -6.42
C TRP A 37 -1.76 6.43 -7.29
N LYS A 38 -1.43 7.72 -7.28
CA LYS A 38 -0.29 8.28 -8.04
C LYS A 38 1.05 7.71 -7.60
N LYS A 39 1.26 7.54 -6.29
CA LYS A 39 2.49 6.95 -5.75
C LYS A 39 2.56 5.47 -6.10
N ILE A 40 1.48 4.71 -5.87
CA ILE A 40 1.37 3.29 -6.23
C ILE A 40 1.72 3.11 -7.72
N VAL A 41 1.05 3.84 -8.61
CA VAL A 41 1.32 3.78 -10.05
C VAL A 41 2.76 4.19 -10.36
N SER A 42 3.32 5.21 -9.70
CA SER A 42 4.72 5.61 -9.88
C SER A 42 5.71 4.53 -9.44
N PHE A 43 5.42 3.77 -8.38
CA PHE A 43 6.23 2.62 -7.96
C PHE A 43 6.19 1.51 -9.00
N PHE A 44 5.03 1.23 -9.59
CA PHE A 44 4.92 0.27 -10.69
C PHE A 44 5.53 0.76 -12.01
N LYS A 45 5.65 2.08 -12.20
CA LYS A 45 6.19 2.72 -13.40
C LYS A 45 7.70 3.04 -13.29
N GLY A 46 8.34 2.70 -12.17
CA GLY A 46 9.73 3.05 -11.88
C GLY A 46 10.74 2.09 -12.53
N GLY A 47 11.34 2.51 -13.65
CA GLY A 47 12.46 1.79 -14.23
C GLY A 47 13.05 2.38 -15.51
N ASN A 48 13.00 3.69 -15.73
CA ASN A 48 13.84 4.35 -16.75
C ASN A 48 14.45 5.62 -16.15
N ALA A 49 15.32 5.43 -15.16
CA ALA A 49 16.36 6.41 -14.91
C ALA A 49 17.29 6.36 -16.14
N LYS A 50 16.97 7.15 -17.16
CA LYS A 50 17.94 7.43 -18.22
C LYS A 50 19.05 8.22 -17.54
N SER A 51 20.14 7.51 -17.24
CA SER A 51 21.43 8.09 -16.90
C SER A 51 21.92 8.87 -18.12
N GLU A 52 21.49 10.11 -18.28
CA GLU A 52 22.19 11.05 -19.15
C GLU A 52 23.30 11.65 -18.29
N ALA A 53 24.50 11.12 -18.47
CA ALA A 53 25.71 11.60 -17.81
C ALA A 53 25.94 13.10 -18.10
N PRO A 54 26.56 13.86 -17.18
CA PRO A 54 26.93 15.24 -17.42
C PRO A 54 27.89 15.29 -18.61
N SER A 55 27.41 15.75 -19.78
CA SER A 55 28.31 16.14 -20.86
C SER A 55 29.02 17.40 -20.39
N ASP A 56 30.17 17.15 -19.78
CA ASP A 56 31.26 18.03 -19.47
C ASP A 56 31.38 19.21 -20.48
N GLN A 57 30.68 20.31 -20.21
CA GLN A 57 30.98 21.63 -20.78
C GLN A 57 32.14 22.24 -19.98
N THR A 58 33.24 21.50 -19.86
CA THR A 58 34.54 22.09 -19.54
C THR A 58 35.04 22.77 -20.82
N ARG A 59 34.73 24.08 -20.93
CA ARG A 59 35.68 25.18 -21.27
C ARG A 59 35.02 26.38 -21.98
N PRO A 60 34.93 27.53 -21.30
CA PRO A 60 35.23 28.84 -21.88
C PRO A 60 36.63 29.30 -21.40
N PRO A 61 37.26 30.33 -22.00
CA PRO A 61 37.26 30.82 -23.39
C PRO A 61 38.67 30.70 -24.02
N ALA A 62 38.78 30.61 -25.34
CA ALA A 62 40.04 30.92 -26.05
C ALA A 62 39.76 32.12 -26.97
N GLN A 63 40.64 33.11 -26.84
CA GLN A 63 40.54 34.50 -27.29
C GLN A 63 40.37 34.65 -28.81
#